data_AF-A0A847GDP1-F1
#
_entry.id   AF-A0A847GDP1-F1
#
_cell.length_a   1.000
_cell.length_b   1.000
_cell.length_c   1.000
_cell.angle_alpha   90.00
_cell.angle_beta   90.00
_cell.angle_gamma   90.00
#
_symmetry.space_group_name_H-M   'P 1'
#
loop_
_entity.id
_entity.type
_entity.pdbx_description
1 polymer ?
#
loop_
_entity_poly.entity_id
_entity_poly.type
_entity_poly.pdbx_seq_one_letter_code
_entity_poly.pdbx_strand_id
1 'polypeptide(L)'
;MSDKRVPLKSYARMKEIMTMYYMGAKMSEGTDQKLAWITSGAPVELLYAADVIPLYPENHAAMAGATKMADALCDAAEERGFCRDLCSYARTDLGAIFSGTSPIGGLPKPNFLVCCNNICGTVTK
;
A
#
# COMPACT_ATOMS: atom_id res chain seq x y z
N MET A 1 32.31 13.08 -1.08
CA MET A 1 31.57 13.74 -2.18
C MET A 1 30.76 12.66 -2.87
N SER A 2 29.46 12.55 -2.57
CA SER A 2 28.59 11.59 -3.27
C SER A 2 28.33 12.14 -4.66
N ASP A 3 28.70 11.40 -5.70
CA ASP A 3 28.28 11.71 -7.07
C ASP A 3 26.76 11.94 -7.10
N LYS A 4 26.35 13.04 -7.74
CA LYS A 4 24.94 13.35 -7.95
C LYS A 4 24.34 12.22 -8.77
N ARG A 5 23.50 11.38 -8.15
CA ARG A 5 22.77 10.32 -8.84
C ARG A 5 21.98 10.93 -9.99
N VAL A 6 22.28 10.51 -11.22
CA VAL A 6 21.53 10.93 -12.40
C VAL A 6 20.15 10.25 -12.37
N PRO A 7 19.04 11.01 -12.39
CA PRO A 7 17.72 10.42 -12.36
C PRO A 7 17.43 9.64 -13.64
N LEU A 8 16.78 8.48 -13.50
CA LEU A 8 16.32 7.69 -14.64
C LEU A 8 15.27 8.48 -15.42
N LYS A 9 15.36 8.47 -16.76
CA LYS A 9 14.36 9.12 -17.62
C LYS A 9 12.93 8.62 -17.36
N SER A 10 12.78 7.35 -17.00
CA SER A 10 11.50 6.71 -16.68
C SER A 10 10.89 7.16 -15.34
N TYR A 11 11.66 7.81 -14.47
CA TYR A 11 11.20 8.19 -13.12
C TYR A 11 9.99 9.13 -13.18
N ALA A 12 10.01 10.11 -14.07
CA ALA A 12 8.92 11.08 -14.22
C ALA A 12 7.60 10.37 -14.58
N ARG A 13 7.64 9.44 -15.56
CA ARG A 13 6.47 8.68 -15.98
C ARG A 13 5.98 7.72 -14.91
N MET A 14 6.89 7.04 -14.20
CA MET A 14 6.52 6.17 -13.08
C MET A 14 5.79 6.95 -11.99
N LYS A 15 6.30 8.14 -11.62
CA LYS A 15 5.66 9.00 -10.62
C LYS A 15 4.26 9.43 -11.06
N GLU A 16 4.08 9.80 -12.32
CA GLU A 16 2.79 10.16 -12.88
C GLU A 16 1.79 9.00 -12.80
N ILE A 17 2.17 7.80 -13.24
CA ILE A 17 1.31 6.59 -13.19
C ILE A 17 0.89 6.29 -11.75
N MET A 18 1.85 6.30 -10.82
CA MET A 18 1.58 6.03 -9.39
C MET A 18 0.67 7.09 -8.77
N THR A 19 0.89 8.36 -9.08
CA THR A 19 0.03 9.46 -8.62
C THR A 19 -1.40 9.28 -9.13
N MET A 20 -1.59 9.03 -10.42
CA MET A 20 -2.90 8.84 -11.03
C MET A 20 -3.64 7.63 -10.43
N TYR A 21 -2.91 6.55 -10.18
CA TYR A 21 -3.44 5.34 -9.55
C TYR A 21 -4.00 5.60 -8.13
N TYR A 22 -3.22 6.23 -7.25
CA TYR A 22 -3.69 6.52 -5.88
C TYR A 22 -4.74 7.63 -5.84
N MET A 23 -4.61 8.65 -6.69
CA MET A 23 -5.62 9.71 -6.79
C MET A 23 -6.96 9.16 -7.27
N GLY A 24 -6.97 8.31 -8.30
CA GLY A 24 -8.19 7.67 -8.79
C GLY A 24 -8.88 6.85 -7.70
N ALA A 25 -8.12 6.06 -6.94
CA ALA A 25 -8.66 5.30 -5.82
C ALA A 25 -9.22 6.20 -4.71
N LYS A 26 -8.52 7.28 -4.32
CA LYS A 26 -9.02 8.21 -3.29
C LYS A 26 -10.25 8.99 -3.75
N MET A 27 -10.30 9.42 -5.01
CA MET A 27 -11.46 10.13 -5.57
C MET A 27 -12.69 9.23 -5.67
N SER A 28 -12.51 7.91 -5.67
CA SER A 28 -13.60 6.94 -5.68
C SER A 28 -14.24 6.70 -4.31
N GLU A 29 -13.63 7.19 -3.22
CA GLU A 29 -14.24 7.13 -1.89
C GLU A 29 -15.58 7.88 -1.88
N GLY A 30 -16.64 7.22 -1.41
CA GLY A 30 -17.99 7.78 -1.37
C GLY A 30 -18.77 7.69 -2.68
N THR A 31 -18.18 7.09 -3.72
CA THR A 31 -18.89 6.72 -4.96
C THR A 31 -19.34 5.25 -4.92
N ASP A 32 -20.10 4.81 -5.93
CA ASP A 32 -20.49 3.39 -6.08
C ASP A 32 -19.34 2.46 -6.51
N GLN A 33 -18.20 3.05 -6.91
CA GLN A 33 -16.99 2.33 -7.30
C GLN A 33 -16.49 1.42 -6.17
N LYS A 34 -16.24 0.16 -6.49
CA LYS A 34 -15.70 -0.80 -5.52
C LYS A 34 -14.19 -0.73 -5.44
N LEU A 35 -13.67 -0.81 -4.22
CA LEU A 35 -12.26 -0.86 -3.87
C LEU A 35 -11.95 -2.21 -3.22
N ALA A 36 -10.85 -2.84 -3.60
CA ALA A 36 -10.35 -4.05 -2.96
C ALA A 36 -8.88 -3.90 -2.58
N TRP A 37 -8.52 -4.30 -1.35
CA TRP A 37 -7.11 -4.52 -1.04
C TRP A 37 -6.73 -5.93 -1.43
N ILE A 38 -5.62 -6.06 -2.15
CA ILE A 38 -5.17 -7.31 -2.77
C ILE A 38 -3.70 -7.55 -2.45
N THR A 39 -3.36 -8.80 -2.15
CA THR A 39 -1.97 -9.25 -2.00
C THR A 39 -1.26 -9.28 -3.36
N SER A 40 0.03 -8.98 -3.43
CA SER A 40 0.78 -8.79 -4.68
C SER A 40 0.77 -9.99 -5.64
N GLY A 41 0.61 -11.21 -5.11
CA GLY A 41 0.52 -12.43 -5.93
C GLY A 41 -0.90 -12.91 -6.26
N ALA A 42 -1.95 -12.22 -5.80
CA ALA A 42 -3.32 -12.63 -6.09
C ALA A 42 -3.76 -12.27 -7.53
N PRO A 43 -4.70 -13.02 -8.13
CA PRO A 43 -5.16 -12.79 -9.50
C PRO A 43 -5.96 -11.49 -9.62
N VAL A 44 -5.28 -10.41 -10.02
CA VAL A 44 -5.86 -9.06 -10.16
C VAL A 44 -6.85 -8.97 -11.33
N GLU A 45 -6.73 -9.85 -12.32
CA GLU A 45 -7.54 -9.88 -13.54
C GLU A 45 -9.04 -9.99 -13.21
N LEU A 46 -9.40 -10.73 -12.16
CA LEU A 46 -10.77 -10.86 -11.69
C LEU A 46 -11.34 -9.54 -11.18
N LEU A 47 -10.51 -8.71 -10.56
CA LEU A 47 -10.92 -7.39 -10.06
C LEU A 47 -11.15 -6.42 -11.20
N TYR A 48 -10.23 -6.35 -12.16
CA TYR A 48 -10.41 -5.52 -13.35
C TYR A 48 -11.63 -5.94 -14.18
N ALA A 49 -11.85 -7.25 -14.36
CA ALA A 49 -13.02 -7.76 -15.07
C ALA A 49 -14.35 -7.40 -14.38
N ALA A 50 -14.33 -7.24 -13.06
CA ALA A 50 -15.49 -6.86 -12.25
C ALA A 50 -15.60 -5.33 -12.02
N ASP A 51 -14.79 -4.52 -12.71
CA ASP A 51 -14.72 -3.07 -12.53
C ASP A 51 -14.45 -2.65 -11.07
N VAL A 52 -13.56 -3.38 -10.40
CA VAL A 52 -13.10 -3.10 -9.03
C VAL A 52 -11.69 -2.51 -9.10
N ILE A 53 -11.45 -1.42 -8.36
CA ILE A 53 -10.11 -0.83 -8.26
C ILE A 53 -9.29 -1.64 -7.25
N PRO A 54 -8.20 -2.31 -7.67
CA PRO A 54 -7.29 -3.00 -6.77
C PRO A 54 -6.34 -2.01 -6.10
N LEU A 55 -6.02 -2.26 -4.83
CA LEU A 55 -5.00 -1.57 -4.06
C LEU A 55 -4.08 -2.56 -3.37
N TYR A 56 -2.78 -2.30 -3.37
CA TYR A 56 -1.78 -3.20 -2.81
C TYR A 56 -1.16 -2.59 -1.56
N PRO A 57 -1.50 -3.09 -0.36
CA PRO A 57 -0.86 -2.65 0.89
C PRO A 57 0.67 -2.76 0.82
N GLU A 58 1.20 -3.82 0.22
CA GLU A 58 2.65 -4.02 0.03
C GLU A 58 3.33 -2.87 -0.75
N ASN A 59 2.66 -2.34 -1.80
CA ASN A 59 3.19 -1.20 -2.56
C ASN A 59 3.16 0.10 -1.73
N HIS A 60 2.13 0.26 -0.90
CA HIS A 60 1.99 1.39 0.00
C HIS A 60 3.06 1.35 1.11
N ALA A 61 3.26 0.21 1.75
CA ALA A 61 4.32 0.02 2.73
C ALA A 61 5.72 0.21 2.12
N ALA A 62 5.96 -0.29 0.90
CA ALA A 62 7.21 -0.03 0.18
C ALA A 62 7.44 1.46 -0.08
N MET A 63 6.39 2.20 -0.44
CA MET A 63 6.46 3.66 -0.59
C MET A 63 6.79 4.34 0.73
N ALA A 64 6.14 3.95 1.83
CA ALA A 64 6.43 4.47 3.16
C ALA A 64 7.88 4.21 3.60
N GLY A 65 8.44 3.05 3.25
CA GLY A 65 9.86 2.77 3.44
C GLY A 65 10.75 3.71 2.64
N ALA A 66 10.44 3.91 1.35
CA ALA A 66 11.20 4.78 0.47
C ALA A 66 11.17 6.26 0.90
N THR A 67 10.09 6.72 1.53
CA THR A 67 9.93 8.08 2.06
C THR A 67 10.32 8.22 3.53
N LYS A 68 10.93 7.19 4.14
CA LYS A 68 11.39 7.18 5.55
C LYS A 68 10.27 7.41 6.57
N MET A 69 9.06 6.95 6.27
CA MET A 69 7.92 6.98 7.18
C MET A 69 7.62 5.61 7.80
N ALA A 70 8.20 4.52 7.28
CA ALA A 70 7.89 3.16 7.73
C ALA A 70 8.19 2.93 9.22
N ASP A 71 9.28 3.49 9.76
CA ASP A 71 9.67 3.28 11.17
C ASP A 71 8.59 3.79 12.13
N ALA A 72 8.17 5.05 11.96
CA ALA A 72 7.12 5.66 12.80
C ALA A 72 5.76 4.94 12.66
N LEU A 73 5.44 4.41 11.47
CA LEU A 73 4.22 3.64 11.25
C LEU A 73 4.32 2.26 11.92
N CYS A 74 5.47 1.61 11.83
CA CYS A 74 5.75 0.37 12.54
C CYS A 74 5.61 0.55 14.05
N ASP A 75 6.17 1.62 14.61
CA ASP A 75 6.06 1.96 16.03
C ASP A 75 4.59 2.13 16.44
N ALA A 76 3.80 2.85 15.63
CA ALA A 76 2.37 3.02 15.88
C ALA A 76 1.58 1.69 15.90
N ALA A 77 1.99 0.69 15.12
CA ALA A 77 1.42 -0.65 15.19
C ALA A 77 1.88 -1.40 16.46
N GLU A 78 3.17 -1.32 16.81
CA GLU A 78 3.73 -1.96 18.01
C GLU A 78 3.09 -1.41 19.29
N GLU A 79 2.81 -0.11 19.36
CA GLU A 79 2.08 0.53 20.47
C GLU A 79 0.66 -0.03 20.64
N ARG A 80 0.05 -0.57 19.58
CA ARG A 80 -1.24 -1.27 19.62
C ARG A 80 -1.13 -2.76 19.96
N GLY A 81 0.06 -3.23 20.32
CA GLY A 81 0.31 -4.60 20.75
C GLY A 81 0.68 -5.57 19.62
N PHE A 82 0.93 -5.07 18.40
CA PHE A 82 1.42 -5.92 17.31
C PHE A 82 2.90 -6.27 17.53
N CYS A 83 3.23 -7.56 17.38
CA CYS A 83 4.59 -8.04 17.61
C CYS A 83 5.57 -7.47 16.57
N ARG A 84 6.75 -7.02 17.01
CA ARG A 84 7.80 -6.50 16.14
C ARG A 84 8.32 -7.53 15.13
N ASP A 85 8.18 -8.83 15.41
CA ASP A 85 8.58 -9.91 14.50
C ASP A 85 7.62 -10.06 13.31
N LEU A 86 6.46 -9.39 13.33
CA LEU A 86 5.59 -9.32 12.16
C LEU A 86 6.29 -8.60 11.01
N CYS A 87 5.89 -8.99 9.79
CA CYS A 87 6.34 -8.36 8.56
C CYS A 87 6.22 -6.83 8.67
N SER A 88 7.30 -6.12 8.33
CA SER A 88 7.32 -4.66 8.39
C SER A 88 6.29 -4.03 7.47
N TYR A 89 5.90 -4.67 6.35
CA TYR A 89 4.80 -4.20 5.51
C TYR A 89 3.47 -4.23 6.27
N ALA A 90 3.16 -5.36 6.91
CA ALA A 90 1.95 -5.48 7.71
C ALA A 90 1.92 -4.44 8.84
N ARG A 91 3.02 -4.27 9.58
CA ARG A 91 3.11 -3.25 10.63
C ARG A 91 3.01 -1.83 10.10
N THR A 92 3.61 -1.53 8.95
CA THR A 92 3.52 -0.22 8.31
C THR A 92 2.08 0.10 7.89
N ASP A 93 1.38 -0.85 7.27
CA ASP A 93 -0.01 -0.64 6.84
C ASP A 93 -0.97 -0.56 8.03
N LEU A 94 -0.82 -1.43 9.04
CA LEU A 94 -1.58 -1.33 10.30
C LEU A 94 -1.34 0.00 10.99
N GLY A 95 -0.07 0.41 11.09
CA GLY A 95 0.35 1.70 11.61
C GLY A 95 -0.33 2.86 10.90
N ALA A 96 -0.35 2.84 9.56
CA ALA A 96 -1.00 3.87 8.76
C ALA A 96 -2.52 3.93 8.97
N ILE A 97 -3.18 2.78 9.15
CA ILE A 97 -4.60 2.73 9.54
C ILE A 97 -4.80 3.36 10.91
N PHE A 98 -3.89 3.09 11.84
CA PHE A 98 -3.98 3.50 13.23
C PHE A 98 -3.70 4.98 13.48
N SER A 99 -2.70 5.52 12.79
CA SER A 99 -2.29 6.92 12.87
C SER A 99 -3.10 7.83 11.94
N GLY A 100 -3.74 7.26 10.91
CA GLY A 100 -4.36 8.04 9.83
C GLY A 100 -3.33 8.77 8.97
N THR A 101 -2.05 8.38 9.02
CA THR A 101 -0.96 9.04 8.29
C THR A 101 -0.19 8.07 7.41
N SER A 102 0.26 8.55 6.26
CA SER A 102 1.21 7.86 5.38
C SER A 102 1.72 8.85 4.32
N PRO A 103 2.65 8.48 3.43
CA PRO A 103 3.12 9.37 2.37
C PRO A 103 2.00 9.86 1.43
N ILE A 104 0.91 9.10 1.35
CA ILE A 104 -0.29 9.43 0.58
C ILE A 104 -1.50 9.75 1.48
N GLY A 105 -1.32 9.84 2.80
CA GLY A 105 -2.41 10.04 3.77
C GLY A 105 -3.31 8.81 3.92
N GLY A 106 -2.70 7.61 3.95
CA GLY A 106 -3.38 6.32 4.07
C GLY A 106 -3.98 5.81 2.76
N LEU A 107 -4.14 4.49 2.68
CA LEU A 107 -4.94 3.84 1.64
C LEU A 107 -6.43 4.07 1.92
N PRO A 108 -7.25 4.29 0.88
CA PRO A 108 -8.69 4.37 1.06
C PRO A 108 -9.24 3.04 1.57
N LYS A 109 -10.32 3.10 2.35
CA LYS A 109 -10.89 1.91 2.99
C LYS A 109 -11.47 0.96 1.91
N PRO A 110 -11.08 -0.31 1.88
CA PRO A 110 -11.58 -1.25 0.88
C PRO A 110 -13.01 -1.69 1.22
N ASN A 111 -13.77 -2.10 0.20
CA ASN A 111 -15.03 -2.80 0.39
C ASN A 111 -14.82 -4.27 0.75
N PHE A 112 -13.75 -4.89 0.26
CA PHE A 112 -13.39 -6.27 0.57
C PHE A 112 -11.88 -6.51 0.38
N LEU A 113 -11.40 -7.68 0.85
CA LEU A 113 -10.00 -8.09 0.77
C LEU A 113 -9.88 -9.30 -0.16
N VAL A 114 -8.82 -9.34 -0.96
CA VAL A 114 -8.44 -10.50 -1.78
C VAL A 114 -7.06 -10.97 -1.36
N CYS A 115 -7.00 -12.17 -0.79
CA CYS A 115 -5.76 -12.75 -0.30
C CYS A 115 -5.41 -14.01 -1.08
N CYS A 116 -4.16 -14.06 -1.56
CA CYS A 116 -3.51 -15.26 -2.05
C CYS A 116 -2.20 -15.46 -1.29
N ASN A 117 -1.99 -16.67 -0.77
CA ASN A 117 -0.82 -17.00 0.07
C ASN A 117 0.37 -17.56 -0.73
N ASN A 118 0.38 -17.36 -2.05
CA ASN A 118 1.49 -17.79 -2.91
C ASN A 118 2.79 -17.03 -2.64
N ILE A 119 2.71 -15.82 -2.08
CA ILE A 119 3.88 -15.01 -1.69
C ILE A 119 4.44 -15.39 -0.30
N CYS A 120 3.57 -15.61 0.69
CA CYS A 120 3.94 -16.05 2.04
C CYS A 120 2.70 -16.48 2.84
N GLY A 121 2.90 -17.14 3.99
CA GLY A 121 1.80 -17.50 4.89
C GLY A 121 1.30 -16.33 5.76
N THR A 122 2.11 -15.28 5.95
CA THR A 122 1.79 -14.16 6.85
C THR A 122 0.58 -13.36 6.38
N VAL A 123 0.29 -13.31 5.08
CA VAL A 123 -0.90 -12.60 4.56
C VAL A 123 -2.24 -13.24 4.95
N THR A 124 -2.21 -14.43 5.56
CA THR A 124 -3.41 -15.14 6.04
C THR A 124 -3.59 -15.16 7.56
N LYS A 125 -2.56 -14.75 8.32
CA LYS A 125 -2.48 -14.90 9.78
C LYS A 125 -2.30 -13.55 10.45
#